data_AF-A0A916I710-F1
#
_entry.id   AF-A0A916I710-F1
#
_cell.length_a   1.000
_cell.length_b   1.000
_cell.length_c   1.000
_cell.angle_alpha   90.00
_cell.angle_beta   90.00
_cell.angle_gamma   90.00
#
_symmetry.space_group_name_H-M   'P 1'
#
loop_
_entity.id
_entity.type
_entity.pdbx_description
1 polymer ?
#
loop_
_entity_poly.entity_id
_entity_poly.type
_entity_poly.pdbx_seq_one_letter_code
_entity_poly.pdbx_strand_id
1 'polypeptide(L)'
;MEQVIATTPAGRWQQRIEAVPPLAWLALQAAALWTHWRWAAARVADGSDDPLGFAALAALLWLIARLAPDLRGTPRPGWLATALLLSLAATVGVFVAPPLVGALFAALALVCGLHAFMPAGRASAPLVGLAVLALPLVSSLQFYAGYPLRVLTAQLSTWALQLGGVAAVRSGGTMTVEGRLVIVDAPCSGVQMVWMAYFTACAVAAFTGLCDRRFLARLPWVGLVVLAGNVLRNSVLVLLEARQSAVPQAVHELIGLLVLAMACGAVVALMRGERDDTR
;
A
#
# COMPACT_ATOMS: atom_id res chain seq x y z
N MET A 1 59.36 0.60 18.94
CA MET A 1 58.69 -0.48 18.20
C MET A 1 57.55 0.14 17.42
N GLU A 2 57.80 0.49 16.16
CA GLU A 2 56.75 0.89 15.22
C GLU A 2 55.85 -0.33 14.96
N GLN A 3 54.58 -0.25 15.35
CA GLN A 3 53.57 -1.17 14.86
C GLN A 3 53.29 -0.82 13.40
N VAL A 4 54.02 -1.47 12.49
CA VAL A 4 53.65 -1.52 11.08
C VAL A 4 52.34 -2.30 10.99
N ILE A 5 51.22 -1.59 10.88
CA ILE A 5 49.94 -2.19 10.50
C ILE A 5 50.12 -2.66 9.05
N ALA A 6 50.37 -3.96 8.88
CA ALA A 6 50.39 -4.59 7.57
C ALA A 6 48.98 -4.46 6.96
N THR A 7 48.76 -3.41 6.16
CA THR A 7 47.55 -3.28 5.35
C THR A 7 47.62 -4.32 4.25
N THR A 8 47.15 -5.53 4.55
CA THR A 8 46.92 -6.53 3.50
C THR A 8 45.99 -5.93 2.45
N PRO A 9 46.13 -6.27 1.16
CA PRO A 9 45.24 -5.79 0.10
C PRO A 9 43.76 -6.02 0.43
N ALA A 10 43.45 -7.09 1.14
CA ALA A 10 42.11 -7.41 1.66
C ALA A 10 41.56 -6.35 2.62
N GLY A 11 42.38 -5.84 3.56
CA GLY A 11 41.95 -4.81 4.52
C GLY A 11 41.61 -3.47 3.87
N ARG A 12 42.27 -3.12 2.75
CA ARG A 12 41.98 -1.89 1.99
C ARG A 12 40.63 -1.94 1.28
N TRP A 13 40.25 -3.10 0.74
CA TRP A 13 38.93 -3.29 0.12
C TRP A 13 37.81 -3.30 1.16
N GLN A 14 38.06 -3.93 2.30
CA GLN A 14 37.12 -3.97 3.41
C GLN A 14 36.84 -2.56 3.95
N GLN A 15 37.88 -1.74 4.18
CA GLN A 15 37.71 -0.34 4.60
C GLN A 15 36.95 0.51 3.56
N ARG A 16 37.19 0.31 2.26
CA ARG A 16 36.45 1.03 1.21
C ARG A 16 34.98 0.64 1.17
N ILE A 17 34.67 -0.64 1.36
CA ILE A 17 33.30 -1.17 1.42
C ILE A 17 32.57 -0.64 2.66
N GLU A 18 33.25 -0.58 3.81
CA GLU A 18 32.74 -0.02 5.06
C GLU A 18 32.53 1.50 4.98
N ALA A 19 33.26 2.20 4.11
CA ALA A 19 33.11 3.64 3.89
C ALA A 19 31.95 4.02 2.94
N VAL A 20 31.33 3.06 2.25
CA VAL A 20 30.21 3.35 1.35
C VAL A 20 28.98 3.72 2.19
N PRO A 21 28.36 4.90 1.97
CA PRO A 21 27.20 5.30 2.75
C PRO A 21 26.02 4.35 2.51
N PRO A 22 25.18 4.06 3.52
CA PRO A 22 24.03 3.16 3.39
C PRO A 22 23.11 3.48 2.20
N LEU A 23 22.88 4.77 1.94
CA LEU A 23 22.08 5.20 0.79
C LEU A 23 22.67 4.81 -0.56
N ALA A 24 24.00 4.77 -0.69
CA ALA A 24 24.65 4.33 -1.92
C ALA A 24 24.46 2.83 -2.15
N TRP A 25 24.47 2.02 -1.09
CA TRP A 25 24.10 0.60 -1.16
C TRP A 25 22.67 0.40 -1.65
N LEU A 26 21.72 1.17 -1.10
CA LEU A 26 20.32 1.11 -1.52
C LEU A 26 20.12 1.58 -2.96
N ALA A 27 20.81 2.65 -3.36
CA ALA A 27 20.77 3.16 -4.72
C ALA A 27 21.33 2.14 -5.72
N LEU A 28 22.44 1.48 -5.38
CA LEU A 28 23.01 0.40 -6.20
C LEU A 28 22.05 -0.78 -6.31
N GLN A 29 21.42 -1.19 -5.20
CA GLN A 29 20.42 -2.26 -5.22
C GLN A 29 19.20 -1.88 -6.07
N ALA A 30 18.71 -0.65 -5.96
CA ALA A 30 17.61 -0.14 -6.77
C ALA A 30 17.98 -0.12 -8.26
N ALA A 31 19.20 0.29 -8.59
CA ALA A 31 19.73 0.25 -9.95
C ALA A 31 19.87 -1.18 -10.48
N ALA A 32 20.30 -2.14 -9.66
CA ALA A 32 20.37 -3.55 -10.06
C ALA A 32 18.98 -4.13 -10.39
N LEU A 33 17.93 -3.64 -9.70
CA LEU A 33 16.53 -4.06 -9.89
C LEU A 33 15.78 -3.24 -10.95
N TRP A 34 16.49 -2.49 -11.81
CA TRP A 34 15.91 -1.55 -12.78
C TRP A 34 14.86 -2.14 -13.72
N THR A 35 14.96 -3.43 -14.07
CA THR A 35 14.01 -4.11 -14.96
C THR A 35 12.59 -4.05 -14.43
N HIS A 36 12.42 -4.15 -13.10
CA HIS A 36 11.13 -4.08 -12.43
C HIS A 36 10.57 -2.65 -12.41
N TRP A 37 11.43 -1.65 -12.21
CA TRP A 37 11.02 -0.23 -12.23
C TRP A 37 10.65 0.23 -13.63
N ARG A 38 11.38 -0.23 -14.65
CA ARG A 38 11.05 0.02 -16.05
C ARG A 38 9.69 -0.56 -16.41
N TRP A 39 9.42 -1.80 -16.01
CA TRP A 39 8.10 -2.41 -16.21
C TRP A 39 7.00 -1.62 -15.48
N ALA A 40 7.22 -1.26 -14.22
CA ALA A 40 6.23 -0.52 -13.43
C ALA A 40 5.93 0.86 -14.05
N ALA A 41 6.95 1.57 -14.51
CA ALA A 41 6.81 2.85 -15.20
C ALA A 41 6.07 2.70 -16.54
N ALA A 42 6.40 1.68 -17.33
CA ALA A 42 5.72 1.42 -18.60
C ALA A 42 4.22 1.14 -18.40
N ARG A 43 3.88 0.35 -17.38
CA ARG A 43 2.49 0.00 -17.04
C ARG A 43 1.64 1.19 -16.58
N VAL A 44 2.25 2.21 -15.98
CA VAL A 44 1.55 3.45 -15.64
C VAL A 44 1.47 4.35 -16.88
N ALA A 45 2.54 4.43 -17.67
CA ALA A 45 2.63 5.30 -18.85
C ALA A 45 1.71 4.87 -20.01
N ASP A 46 1.45 3.57 -20.17
CA ASP A 46 0.54 3.04 -21.19
C ASP A 46 -0.94 3.08 -20.77
N GLY A 47 -1.25 3.58 -19.56
CA GLY A 47 -2.60 3.70 -19.01
C GLY A 47 -3.17 2.39 -18.45
N SER A 48 -2.37 1.33 -18.35
CA SER A 48 -2.81 0.04 -17.80
C SER A 48 -3.03 0.07 -16.28
N ASP A 49 -2.59 1.10 -15.57
CA ASP A 49 -2.78 1.27 -14.13
C ASP A 49 -2.89 2.73 -13.70
N ASP A 50 -3.38 2.95 -12.48
CA ASP A 50 -3.62 4.27 -11.91
C ASP A 50 -2.31 4.89 -11.36
N PRO A 51 -2.03 6.18 -11.62
CA PRO A 51 -0.83 6.88 -11.10
C PRO A 51 -0.77 7.05 -9.57
N LEU A 52 -1.77 6.59 -8.79
CA LEU A 52 -1.77 6.66 -7.32
C LEU A 52 -0.47 6.17 -6.66
N GLY A 53 0.20 5.17 -7.25
CA GLY A 53 1.49 4.65 -6.76
C GLY A 53 2.58 5.73 -6.58
N PHE A 54 2.55 6.81 -7.36
CA PHE A 54 3.50 7.91 -7.21
C PHE A 54 3.38 8.63 -5.86
N ALA A 55 2.18 8.73 -5.29
CA ALA A 55 1.99 9.34 -3.98
C ALA A 55 2.62 8.48 -2.86
N ALA A 56 2.47 7.16 -2.94
CA ALA A 56 3.13 6.22 -2.03
C ALA A 56 4.66 6.25 -2.18
N LEU A 57 5.16 6.31 -3.42
CA LEU A 57 6.59 6.45 -3.71
C LEU A 57 7.16 7.76 -3.14
N ALA A 58 6.48 8.89 -3.36
CA ALA A 58 6.90 10.18 -2.84
C ALA A 58 6.94 10.19 -1.30
N ALA A 59 5.92 9.64 -0.64
CA ALA A 59 5.89 9.50 0.82
C ALA A 59 7.03 8.62 1.33
N LEU A 60 7.30 7.48 0.67
CA LEU A 60 8.39 6.57 1.01
C LEU A 60 9.76 7.24 0.86
N LEU A 61 10.02 7.90 -0.27
CA LEU A 61 11.29 8.60 -0.51
C LEU A 61 11.51 9.74 0.50
N TRP A 62 10.46 10.48 0.84
CA TRP A 62 10.55 11.52 1.85
C TRP A 62 10.86 10.98 3.24
N LEU A 63 10.25 9.85 3.62
CA LEU A 63 10.55 9.16 4.88
C LEU A 63 11.99 8.62 4.90
N ILE A 64 12.47 8.06 3.79
CA ILE A 64 13.86 7.61 3.66
C ILE A 64 14.82 8.78 3.81
N ALA A 65 14.53 9.93 3.18
CA ALA A 65 15.35 11.13 3.30
C ALA A 65 15.44 11.63 4.76
N ARG A 66 14.33 11.54 5.51
CA ARG A 66 14.31 11.87 6.95
C ARG A 66 15.08 10.86 7.81
N LEU A 67 15.06 9.59 7.43
CA LEU A 67 15.73 8.50 8.12
C LEU A 67 17.24 8.44 7.81
N ALA A 68 17.66 8.97 6.67
CA ALA A 68 19.02 8.89 6.15
C ALA A 68 20.12 9.28 7.15
N PRO A 69 19.99 10.37 7.94
CA PRO A 69 21.02 10.76 8.92
C PRO A 69 21.18 9.75 10.06
N ASP A 70 20.14 8.96 10.36
CA ASP A 70 20.11 7.98 11.45
C ASP A 70 20.55 6.58 11.00
N LEU A 71 20.87 6.39 9.71
CA LEU A 71 21.27 5.09 9.21
C LEU A 71 22.65 4.70 9.76
N ARG A 72 22.75 3.45 10.18
CA ARG A 72 23.98 2.86 10.71
C ARG A 72 24.99 2.66 9.58
N GLY A 73 26.27 2.86 9.85
CA GLY A 73 27.34 2.49 8.91
C GLY A 73 27.50 0.98 8.71
N THR A 74 27.21 0.18 9.75
CA THR A 74 27.33 -1.28 9.68
C THR A 74 25.98 -1.97 9.49
N PRO A 75 25.79 -2.75 8.41
CA PRO A 75 24.53 -3.44 8.15
C PRO A 75 24.33 -4.62 9.10
N ARG A 76 23.07 -4.93 9.39
CA ARG A 76 22.68 -6.19 10.04
C ARG A 76 22.74 -7.33 9.01
N PRO A 77 23.56 -8.38 9.22
CA PRO A 77 23.80 -9.40 8.22
C PRO A 77 22.54 -10.20 7.85
N GLY A 78 21.65 -10.48 8.82
CA GLY A 78 20.41 -11.20 8.56
C GLY A 78 19.51 -10.48 7.55
N TRP A 79 19.28 -9.18 7.75
CA TRP A 79 18.46 -8.37 6.85
C TRP A 79 19.13 -8.15 5.49
N LEU A 80 20.45 -8.01 5.45
CA LEU A 80 21.20 -7.91 4.20
C LEU A 80 21.09 -9.21 3.39
N ALA A 81 21.20 -10.37 4.05
CA ALA A 81 21.00 -11.67 3.41
C ALA A 81 19.57 -11.82 2.88
N THR A 82 18.55 -11.41 3.64
CA THR A 82 17.16 -11.40 3.17
C THR A 82 16.97 -10.48 1.97
N ALA A 83 17.56 -9.27 1.98
CA ALA A 83 17.52 -8.34 0.87
C ALA A 83 18.16 -8.94 -0.40
N LEU A 84 19.28 -9.64 -0.25
CA LEU A 84 19.94 -10.35 -1.34
C LEU A 84 19.08 -11.49 -1.90
N LEU A 85 18.53 -12.34 -1.03
CA LEU A 85 17.65 -13.44 -1.43
C LEU A 85 16.41 -12.93 -2.19
N LEU A 86 15.79 -11.86 -1.72
CA LEU A 86 14.65 -11.23 -2.40
C LEU A 86 15.06 -10.59 -3.73
N SER A 87 16.26 -10.01 -3.83
CA SER A 87 16.78 -9.47 -5.09
C SER A 87 17.02 -10.58 -6.12
N LEU A 88 17.54 -11.73 -5.67
CA LEU A 88 17.69 -12.93 -6.50
C LEU A 88 16.32 -13.47 -6.93
N ALA A 89 15.36 -13.55 -6.02
CA ALA A 89 13.99 -13.99 -6.33
C ALA A 89 13.30 -13.05 -7.34
N ALA A 90 13.50 -11.73 -7.22
CA ALA A 90 13.00 -10.76 -8.18
C ALA A 90 13.62 -10.97 -9.58
N THR A 91 14.94 -11.18 -9.62
CA THR A 91 15.69 -11.44 -10.87
C THR A 91 15.24 -12.73 -11.54
N VAL A 92 15.12 -13.82 -10.80
CA VAL A 92 14.58 -15.10 -11.31
C VAL A 92 13.13 -14.93 -11.75
N GLY A 93 12.35 -14.14 -11.00
CA GLY A 93 10.95 -13.83 -11.27
C GLY A 93 10.70 -13.21 -12.65
N VAL A 94 11.69 -12.53 -13.24
CA VAL A 94 11.61 -12.01 -14.62
C VAL A 94 11.34 -13.14 -15.63
N PHE A 95 11.81 -14.36 -15.36
CA PHE A 95 11.73 -15.48 -16.29
C PHE A 95 10.54 -16.41 -16.03
N VAL A 96 10.04 -16.47 -14.79
CA VAL A 96 9.10 -17.52 -14.36
C VAL A 96 7.80 -17.00 -13.77
N ALA A 97 7.72 -15.73 -13.40
CA ALA A 97 6.58 -15.18 -12.68
C ALA A 97 5.96 -13.99 -13.44
N PRO A 98 4.68 -13.68 -13.18
CA PRO A 98 4.09 -12.42 -13.64
C PRO A 98 4.93 -11.23 -13.18
N PRO A 99 5.14 -10.19 -14.02
CA PRO A 99 6.04 -9.08 -13.70
C PRO A 99 5.74 -8.37 -12.38
N LEU A 100 4.47 -8.29 -11.97
CA LEU A 100 4.03 -7.71 -10.69
C LEU A 100 4.61 -8.47 -9.48
N VAL A 101 4.73 -9.79 -9.56
CA VAL A 101 5.31 -10.63 -8.49
C VAL A 101 6.81 -10.35 -8.36
N GLY A 102 7.52 -10.24 -9.49
CA GLY A 102 8.92 -9.84 -9.50
C GLY A 102 9.13 -8.44 -8.93
N ALA A 103 8.28 -7.47 -9.29
CA ALA A 103 8.32 -6.11 -8.75
C ALA A 103 8.01 -6.05 -7.25
N LEU A 104 7.11 -6.91 -6.75
CA LEU A 104 6.87 -7.08 -5.32
C LEU A 104 8.13 -7.56 -4.59
N PHE A 105 8.80 -8.61 -5.08
CA PHE A 105 10.05 -9.06 -4.49
C PHE A 105 11.13 -7.97 -4.52
N ALA A 106 11.23 -7.22 -5.62
CA ALA A 106 12.16 -6.10 -5.74
C ALA A 106 11.87 -5.01 -4.69
N ALA A 107 10.60 -4.63 -4.50
CA ALA A 107 10.22 -3.62 -3.52
C ALA A 107 10.53 -4.09 -2.08
N LEU A 108 10.19 -5.34 -1.75
CA LEU A 108 10.51 -5.94 -0.45
C LEU A 108 12.02 -6.05 -0.23
N ALA A 109 12.79 -6.38 -1.28
CA ALA A 109 14.25 -6.43 -1.22
C ALA A 109 14.86 -5.08 -0.83
N LEU A 110 14.35 -3.97 -1.38
CA LEU A 110 14.80 -2.62 -1.03
C LEU A 110 14.44 -2.25 0.41
N VAL A 111 13.24 -2.60 0.88
CA VAL A 111 12.85 -2.33 2.27
C VAL A 111 13.67 -3.16 3.25
N CYS A 112 13.95 -4.44 2.95
CA CYS A 112 14.87 -5.26 3.75
C CYS A 112 16.30 -4.70 3.73
N GLY A 113 16.75 -4.21 2.57
CA GLY A 113 18.03 -3.52 2.44
C GLY A 113 18.08 -2.30 3.36
N LEU A 114 17.06 -1.45 3.33
CA LEU A 114 16.96 -0.28 4.20
C LEU A 114 16.96 -0.69 5.67
N HIS A 115 16.19 -1.72 6.03
CA HIS A 115 16.09 -2.26 7.39
C HIS A 115 17.43 -2.81 7.92
N ALA A 116 18.30 -3.30 7.04
CA ALA A 116 19.64 -3.72 7.42
C ALA A 116 20.46 -2.57 8.02
N PHE A 117 20.24 -1.34 7.58
CA PHE A 117 20.94 -0.15 8.05
C PHE A 117 20.17 0.67 9.09
N MET A 118 18.88 0.38 9.33
CA MET A 118 18.10 1.12 10.33
C MET A 118 18.55 0.85 11.78
N PRO A 119 18.41 1.84 12.70
CA PRO A 119 18.51 1.61 14.14
C PRO A 119 17.56 0.53 14.65
N ALA A 120 17.86 -0.08 15.81
CA ALA A 120 17.02 -1.14 16.36
C ALA A 120 15.71 -0.55 16.89
N GLY A 121 14.59 -1.26 16.71
CA GLY A 121 13.29 -0.82 17.22
C GLY A 121 12.58 0.25 16.37
N ARG A 122 13.16 0.71 15.25
CA ARG A 122 12.43 1.55 14.27
C ARG A 122 11.37 0.71 13.56
N ALA A 123 10.16 1.25 13.48
CA ALA A 123 9.05 0.62 12.77
C ALA A 123 9.34 0.52 11.28
N SER A 124 9.00 -0.63 10.69
CA SER A 124 9.31 -0.97 9.30
C SER A 124 8.09 -1.40 8.50
N ALA A 125 7.05 -1.92 9.17
CA ALA A 125 5.83 -2.37 8.53
C ALA A 125 5.11 -1.26 7.75
N PRO A 126 5.05 0.01 8.22
CA PRO A 126 4.51 1.10 7.41
C PRO A 126 5.32 1.37 6.14
N LEU A 127 6.65 1.21 6.18
CA LEU A 127 7.52 1.38 5.01
C LEU A 127 7.32 0.25 3.99
N VAL A 128 7.15 -0.99 4.47
CA VAL A 128 6.75 -2.13 3.63
C VAL A 128 5.42 -1.82 2.93
N GLY A 129 4.43 -1.35 3.68
CA GLY A 129 3.13 -0.97 3.13
C GLY A 129 3.23 0.09 2.04
N LEU A 130 3.99 1.17 2.27
CA LEU A 130 4.22 2.20 1.25
C LEU A 130 4.97 1.68 0.03
N ALA A 131 5.97 0.81 0.21
CA ALA A 131 6.72 0.22 -0.90
C ALA A 131 5.84 -0.68 -1.78
N VAL A 132 4.95 -1.47 -1.17
CA VAL A 132 3.96 -2.28 -1.90
C VAL A 132 2.96 -1.37 -2.60
N LEU A 133 2.42 -0.34 -1.92
CA LEU A 133 1.44 0.59 -2.47
C LEU A 133 1.98 1.47 -3.62
N ALA A 134 3.30 1.64 -3.69
CA ALA A 134 3.97 2.34 -4.78
C ALA A 134 3.97 1.54 -6.10
N LEU A 135 3.68 0.24 -6.07
CA LEU A 135 3.58 -0.59 -7.26
C LEU A 135 2.25 -0.33 -8.01
N PRO A 136 2.24 -0.47 -9.35
CA PRO A 136 1.02 -0.41 -10.15
C PRO A 136 0.18 -1.67 -9.91
N LEU A 137 -0.67 -1.61 -8.90
CA LEU A 137 -1.46 -2.74 -8.41
C LEU A 137 -2.97 -2.54 -8.52
N VAL A 138 -3.43 -1.32 -8.77
CA VAL A 138 -4.87 -0.98 -8.69
C VAL A 138 -5.64 -1.73 -9.78
N SER A 139 -5.16 -1.73 -11.03
CA SER A 139 -5.85 -2.44 -12.11
C SER A 139 -5.84 -3.96 -11.91
N SER A 140 -4.76 -4.52 -11.38
CA SER A 140 -4.70 -5.94 -11.02
C SER A 140 -5.68 -6.29 -9.90
N LEU A 141 -5.78 -5.47 -8.86
CA LEU A 141 -6.77 -5.65 -7.80
C LEU A 141 -8.20 -5.51 -8.32
N GLN A 142 -8.46 -4.55 -9.22
CA GLN A 142 -9.77 -4.42 -9.86
C GLN A 142 -10.13 -5.68 -10.67
N PHE A 143 -9.16 -6.24 -11.40
CA PHE A 143 -9.37 -7.44 -12.19
C PHE A 143 -9.66 -8.68 -11.33
N TYR A 144 -8.81 -8.97 -10.34
CA TYR A 144 -8.92 -10.20 -9.54
C TYR A 144 -9.90 -10.09 -8.37
N ALA A 145 -9.90 -8.96 -7.66
CA ALA A 145 -10.70 -8.76 -6.45
C ALA A 145 -11.95 -7.90 -6.68
N GLY A 146 -12.05 -7.18 -7.81
CA GLY A 146 -13.16 -6.25 -8.05
C GLY A 146 -14.53 -6.91 -8.10
N TYR A 147 -14.68 -8.10 -8.71
CA TYR A 147 -15.96 -8.82 -8.68
C TYR A 147 -16.33 -9.34 -7.28
N PRO A 148 -15.47 -10.09 -6.58
CA PRO A 148 -15.76 -10.52 -5.19
C PRO A 148 -16.13 -9.36 -4.26
N LEU A 149 -15.41 -8.23 -4.33
CA LEU A 149 -15.68 -7.07 -3.51
C LEU A 149 -17.01 -6.39 -3.85
N ARG A 150 -17.38 -6.32 -5.13
CA ARG A 150 -18.70 -5.82 -5.55
C ARG A 150 -19.83 -6.71 -5.05
N VAL A 151 -19.68 -8.03 -5.14
CA VAL A 151 -20.66 -8.99 -4.62
C VAL A 151 -20.86 -8.82 -3.13
N LEU A 152 -19.76 -8.76 -2.36
CA LEU A 152 -19.82 -8.54 -0.92
C LEU A 152 -20.47 -7.19 -0.59
N THR A 153 -20.03 -6.12 -1.23
CA THR A 153 -20.58 -4.76 -1.01
C THR A 153 -22.07 -4.71 -1.35
N ALA A 154 -22.48 -5.29 -2.47
CA ALA A 154 -23.89 -5.33 -2.88
C ALA A 154 -24.74 -6.11 -1.86
N GLN A 155 -24.23 -7.24 -1.35
CA GLN A 155 -24.93 -8.04 -0.33
C GLN A 155 -25.13 -7.25 0.96
N LEU A 156 -24.06 -6.63 1.47
CA LEU A 156 -24.12 -5.82 2.69
C LEU A 156 -25.00 -4.57 2.51
N SER A 157 -24.93 -3.94 1.33
CA SER A 157 -25.78 -2.79 0.99
C SER A 157 -27.26 -3.17 0.94
N THR A 158 -27.57 -4.37 0.43
CA THR A 158 -28.93 -4.92 0.42
C THR A 158 -29.46 -5.08 1.83
N TRP A 159 -28.68 -5.70 2.73
CA TRP A 159 -29.08 -5.82 4.14
C TRP A 159 -29.24 -4.45 4.81
N ALA A 160 -28.34 -3.50 4.55
CA ALA A 160 -28.45 -2.15 5.09
C ALA A 160 -29.74 -1.44 4.63
N LEU A 161 -30.11 -1.59 3.35
CA LEU A 161 -31.35 -1.03 2.80
C LEU A 161 -32.60 -1.70 3.38
N GLN A 162 -32.60 -3.03 3.52
CA GLN A 162 -33.69 -3.78 4.13
C GLN A 162 -33.91 -3.41 5.60
N LEU A 163 -32.84 -3.21 6.36
CA LEU A 163 -32.92 -2.70 7.73
C LEU A 163 -33.53 -1.29 7.79
N GLY A 164 -33.34 -0.48 6.73
CA GLY A 164 -33.98 0.81 6.55
C GLY A 164 -35.42 0.76 5.98
N GLY A 165 -36.01 -0.44 5.83
CA GLY A 165 -37.37 -0.63 5.31
C GLY A 165 -37.50 -0.52 3.79
N VAL A 166 -36.39 -0.54 3.05
CA VAL A 166 -36.38 -0.46 1.58
C VAL A 166 -36.37 -1.87 0.98
N ALA A 167 -37.27 -2.13 0.03
CA ALA A 167 -37.33 -3.41 -0.65
C ALA A 167 -36.15 -3.55 -1.62
N ALA A 168 -35.11 -4.28 -1.19
CA ALA A 168 -33.90 -4.53 -1.97
C ALA A 168 -33.62 -6.02 -2.11
N VAL A 169 -33.24 -6.47 -3.31
CA VAL A 169 -32.83 -7.85 -3.60
C VAL A 169 -31.58 -7.82 -4.48
N ARG A 170 -30.53 -8.53 -4.08
CA ARG A 170 -29.29 -8.65 -4.85
C ARG A 170 -29.33 -9.84 -5.79
N SER A 171 -28.89 -9.64 -7.03
CA SER A 171 -28.70 -10.69 -8.03
C SER A 171 -27.34 -10.51 -8.71
N GLY A 172 -26.34 -11.32 -8.37
CA GLY A 172 -25.02 -11.17 -8.99
C GLY A 172 -24.34 -9.82 -8.65
N GLY A 173 -23.96 -9.09 -9.69
CA GLY A 173 -23.44 -7.72 -9.59
C GLY A 173 -24.52 -6.64 -9.69
N THR A 174 -25.80 -6.99 -9.63
CA THR A 174 -26.93 -6.06 -9.73
C THR A 174 -27.80 -6.12 -8.49
N MET A 175 -28.62 -5.09 -8.31
CA MET A 175 -29.54 -4.96 -7.20
C MET A 175 -30.87 -4.45 -7.71
N THR A 176 -31.96 -5.13 -7.37
CA THR A 176 -33.31 -4.64 -7.60
C THR A 176 -33.77 -3.91 -6.34
N VAL A 177 -34.01 -2.61 -6.44
CA VAL A 177 -34.44 -1.75 -5.33
C VAL A 177 -35.75 -1.07 -5.72
N GLU A 178 -36.80 -1.28 -4.92
CA GLU A 178 -38.16 -0.76 -5.20
C GLU A 178 -38.64 -1.12 -6.62
N GLY A 179 -38.34 -2.34 -7.07
CA GLY A 179 -38.69 -2.83 -8.40
C GLY A 179 -37.83 -2.31 -9.55
N ARG A 180 -36.84 -1.44 -9.30
CA ARG A 180 -35.88 -0.96 -10.31
C ARG A 180 -34.57 -1.72 -10.24
N LEU A 181 -34.07 -2.13 -11.39
CA LEU A 181 -32.77 -2.77 -11.52
C LEU A 181 -31.67 -1.71 -11.56
N VAL A 182 -30.72 -1.81 -10.64
CA VAL A 182 -29.54 -0.96 -10.54
C VAL A 182 -28.28 -1.83 -10.68
N ILE A 183 -27.34 -1.41 -11.51
CA ILE A 183 -26.10 -2.15 -11.78
C ILE A 183 -24.99 -1.63 -10.87
N VAL A 184 -24.27 -2.53 -10.19
CA VAL A 184 -23.11 -2.17 -9.36
C VAL A 184 -21.87 -2.19 -10.24
N ASP A 185 -21.51 -1.02 -10.76
CA ASP A 185 -20.41 -0.85 -11.71
C ASP A 185 -19.03 -1.04 -11.06
N ALA A 186 -18.00 -1.12 -11.92
CA ALA A 186 -16.59 -1.28 -11.52
C ALA A 186 -16.11 -0.27 -10.44
N PRO A 187 -16.49 1.02 -10.44
CA PRO A 187 -16.09 1.97 -9.40
C PRO A 187 -16.65 1.66 -8.00
N CYS A 188 -17.66 0.80 -7.89
CA CYS A 188 -18.27 0.39 -6.62
C CYS A 188 -17.53 -0.77 -5.94
N SER A 189 -16.47 -1.30 -6.55
CA SER A 189 -15.62 -2.32 -5.92
C SER A 189 -14.90 -1.83 -4.66
N GLY A 190 -14.76 -0.51 -4.49
CA GLY A 190 -14.06 0.09 -3.36
C GLY A 190 -12.54 -0.07 -3.41
N VAL A 191 -11.95 -0.60 -4.49
CA VAL A 191 -10.49 -0.84 -4.57
C VAL A 191 -9.67 0.45 -4.42
N GLN A 192 -10.11 1.57 -5.02
CA GLN A 192 -9.44 2.86 -4.80
C GLN A 192 -9.59 3.36 -3.36
N MET A 193 -10.74 3.14 -2.71
CA MET A 193 -10.95 3.46 -1.30
C MET A 193 -10.05 2.61 -0.39
N VAL A 194 -9.90 1.32 -0.69
CA VAL A 194 -8.93 0.43 -0.04
C VAL A 194 -7.52 1.02 -0.19
N TRP A 195 -7.09 1.31 -1.42
CA TRP A 195 -5.76 1.86 -1.66
C TRP A 195 -5.51 3.13 -0.83
N MET A 196 -6.43 4.09 -0.88
CA MET A 196 -6.30 5.38 -0.17
C MET A 196 -6.29 5.20 1.35
N ALA A 197 -7.12 4.32 1.89
CA ALA A 197 -7.17 4.04 3.32
C ALA A 197 -5.88 3.37 3.82
N TYR A 198 -5.36 2.37 3.12
CA TYR A 198 -4.10 1.72 3.48
C TYR A 198 -2.90 2.65 3.26
N PHE A 199 -2.90 3.48 2.22
CA PHE A 199 -1.91 4.55 2.06
C PHE A 199 -1.93 5.51 3.24
N THR A 200 -3.11 6.01 3.61
CA THR A 200 -3.30 6.90 4.77
C THR A 200 -2.81 6.22 6.05
N ALA A 201 -3.13 4.94 6.26
CA ALA A 201 -2.69 4.18 7.41
C ALA A 201 -1.16 4.09 7.50
N CYS A 202 -0.50 3.70 6.40
CA CYS A 202 0.95 3.57 6.35
C CYS A 202 1.64 4.93 6.51
N ALA A 203 1.16 5.96 5.81
CA ALA A 203 1.71 7.31 5.90
C ALA A 203 1.62 7.84 7.34
N VAL A 204 0.42 7.81 7.94
CA VAL A 204 0.23 8.30 9.32
C VAL A 204 1.07 7.51 10.30
N ALA A 205 1.04 6.17 10.24
CA ALA A 205 1.83 5.32 11.14
C ALA A 205 3.34 5.59 11.04
N ALA A 206 3.84 5.82 9.83
CA ALA A 206 5.23 6.17 9.60
C ALA A 206 5.58 7.56 10.17
N PHE A 207 4.71 8.56 9.97
CA PHE A 207 4.94 9.93 10.49
C PHE A 207 4.80 10.04 12.01
N THR A 208 3.94 9.24 12.62
CA THR A 208 3.75 9.25 14.07
C THR A 208 4.70 8.30 14.80
N GLY A 209 5.52 7.53 14.08
CA GLY A 209 6.42 6.54 14.68
C GLY A 209 5.69 5.40 15.39
N LEU A 210 4.53 4.98 14.86
CA LEU A 210 3.73 3.90 15.45
C LEU A 210 4.49 2.57 15.32
N CYS A 211 4.61 1.81 16.42
CA CYS A 211 5.34 0.54 16.40
C CYS A 211 4.62 -0.53 15.55
N ASP A 212 5.41 -1.43 14.95
CA ASP A 212 4.91 -2.43 13.99
C ASP A 212 3.77 -3.28 14.56
N ARG A 213 3.87 -3.70 15.82
CA ARG A 213 2.83 -4.51 16.48
C ARG A 213 1.48 -3.78 16.52
N ARG A 214 1.47 -2.51 16.93
CA ARG A 214 0.24 -1.70 17.01
C ARG A 214 -0.30 -1.38 15.62
N PHE A 215 0.58 -1.06 14.68
CA PHE A 215 0.21 -0.83 13.29
C PHE A 215 -0.49 -2.05 12.67
N LEU A 216 0.13 -3.24 12.76
CA LEU A 216 -0.42 -4.48 12.21
C LEU A 216 -1.74 -4.86 12.87
N ALA A 217 -1.87 -4.69 14.19
CA ALA A 217 -3.12 -4.94 14.91
C ALA A 217 -4.28 -4.02 14.47
N ARG A 218 -3.97 -2.84 13.89
CA ARG A 218 -4.96 -1.87 13.42
C ARG A 218 -5.37 -2.06 11.95
N LEU A 219 -4.62 -2.82 11.16
CA LEU A 219 -4.94 -3.03 9.74
C LEU A 219 -6.33 -3.67 9.51
N PRO A 220 -6.79 -4.68 10.30
CA PRO A 220 -8.14 -5.21 10.13
C PRO A 220 -9.22 -4.15 10.32
N TRP A 221 -9.03 -3.24 11.27
CA TRP A 221 -9.95 -2.12 11.51
C TRP A 221 -9.97 -1.12 10.35
N VAL A 222 -8.84 -0.87 9.68
CA VAL A 222 -8.80 -0.10 8.43
C VAL A 222 -9.67 -0.78 7.36
N GLY A 223 -9.56 -2.11 7.22
CA GLY A 223 -10.40 -2.89 6.32
C GLY A 223 -11.89 -2.76 6.62
N LEU A 224 -12.27 -2.80 7.90
CA LEU A 224 -13.66 -2.61 8.33
C LEU A 224 -14.17 -1.19 8.04
N VAL A 225 -13.36 -0.16 8.28
CA VAL A 225 -13.70 1.23 7.95
C VAL A 225 -13.94 1.40 6.45
N VAL A 226 -13.08 0.82 5.61
CA VAL A 226 -13.26 0.86 4.15
C VAL A 226 -14.51 0.10 3.73
N LEU A 227 -14.76 -1.08 4.29
CA LEU A 227 -15.95 -1.86 3.96
C LEU A 227 -17.23 -1.09 4.33
N ALA A 228 -17.28 -0.53 5.54
CA ALA A 228 -18.42 0.26 6.01
C ALA A 228 -18.63 1.52 5.14
N GLY A 229 -17.55 2.23 4.80
CA GLY A 229 -17.60 3.37 3.88
C GLY A 229 -18.11 2.97 2.50
N ASN A 230 -17.59 1.89 1.92
CA ASN A 230 -18.01 1.44 0.60
C ASN A 230 -19.49 0.97 0.57
N VAL A 231 -19.94 0.29 1.63
CA VAL A 231 -21.36 -0.09 1.81
C VAL A 231 -22.24 1.15 1.92
N LEU A 232 -21.87 2.13 2.74
CA LEU A 232 -22.60 3.39 2.87
C LEU A 232 -22.71 4.11 1.52
N ARG A 233 -21.58 4.28 0.81
CA ARG A 233 -21.54 4.90 -0.51
C ARG A 233 -22.49 4.18 -1.48
N ASN A 234 -22.39 2.85 -1.56
CA ASN A 234 -23.18 2.05 -2.48
C ASN A 234 -24.68 2.08 -2.14
N SER A 235 -25.06 1.95 -0.86
CA SER A 235 -26.46 2.07 -0.43
C SER A 235 -27.07 3.43 -0.76
N VAL A 236 -26.33 4.53 -0.54
CA VAL A 236 -26.81 5.88 -0.86
C VAL A 236 -27.01 6.05 -2.36
N LEU A 237 -26.03 5.66 -3.18
CA LEU A 237 -26.10 5.82 -4.63
C LEU A 237 -27.25 4.99 -5.24
N VAL A 238 -27.35 3.72 -4.86
CA VAL A 238 -28.39 2.83 -5.36
C VAL A 238 -29.79 3.32 -4.95
N LEU A 239 -29.94 3.84 -3.73
CA LEU A 239 -31.22 4.42 -3.28
C LEU A 239 -31.59 5.69 -4.08
N LEU A 240 -30.61 6.53 -4.41
CA LEU A 240 -30.83 7.71 -5.23
C LEU A 240 -31.23 7.33 -6.66
N GLU A 241 -30.57 6.36 -7.27
CA GLU A 241 -30.92 5.84 -8.61
C GLU A 241 -32.28 5.12 -8.64
N ALA A 242 -32.66 4.45 -7.56
CA ALA A 242 -34.01 3.88 -7.44
C ALA A 242 -35.09 4.97 -7.43
N ARG A 243 -34.80 6.14 -6.84
CA ARG A 243 -35.77 7.26 -6.73
C ARG A 243 -35.75 8.23 -7.91
N GLN A 244 -34.60 8.36 -8.60
CA GLN A 244 -34.40 9.30 -9.70
C GLN A 244 -33.92 8.55 -10.94
N SER A 245 -34.52 8.81 -12.10
CA SER A 245 -34.21 8.04 -13.32
C SER A 245 -32.79 8.23 -13.86
N ALA A 246 -32.04 9.25 -13.41
CA ALA A 246 -30.62 9.42 -13.71
C ALA A 246 -29.95 10.30 -12.64
N VAL A 247 -29.02 9.73 -11.86
CA VAL A 247 -28.20 10.50 -10.93
C VAL A 247 -27.00 11.07 -11.69
N PRO A 248 -26.79 12.41 -11.70
CA PRO A 248 -25.68 13.01 -12.42
C PRO A 248 -24.32 12.47 -11.96
N GLN A 249 -23.35 12.35 -12.87
CA GLN A 249 -22.01 11.88 -12.55
C GLN A 249 -21.32 12.72 -11.46
N ALA A 250 -21.54 14.03 -11.45
CA ALA A 250 -21.02 14.92 -10.40
C ALA A 250 -21.52 14.54 -8.99
N VAL A 251 -22.75 14.06 -8.86
CA VAL A 251 -23.32 13.61 -7.57
C VAL A 251 -22.66 12.29 -7.15
N HIS A 252 -22.44 11.38 -8.10
CA HIS A 252 -21.70 10.13 -7.86
C HIS A 252 -20.29 10.40 -7.31
N GLU A 253 -19.57 11.33 -7.94
CA GLU A 253 -18.22 11.72 -7.55
C GLU A 253 -18.20 12.42 -6.19
N LEU A 254 -19.12 13.37 -5.95
CA LEU A 254 -19.22 14.08 -4.68
C LEU A 254 -19.49 13.14 -3.50
N ILE A 255 -20.47 12.25 -3.63
CA ILE A 255 -20.78 11.26 -2.58
C ILE A 255 -19.57 10.34 -2.35
N GLY A 256 -18.93 9.88 -3.43
CA GLY A 256 -17.71 9.10 -3.36
C GLY A 256 -16.60 9.80 -2.59
N LEU A 257 -16.35 11.07 -2.90
CA LEU A 257 -15.30 11.87 -2.26
C LEU A 257 -15.60 12.15 -0.78
N LEU A 258 -16.85 12.47 -0.44
CA LEU A 258 -17.26 12.70 0.94
C LEU A 258 -17.07 11.43 1.79
N VAL A 259 -17.53 10.28 1.30
CA VAL A 259 -17.36 9.02 2.01
C VAL A 259 -15.90 8.62 2.12
N LEU A 260 -15.11 8.84 1.05
CA LEU A 260 -13.67 8.61 1.08
C LEU A 260 -12.98 9.49 2.13
N ALA A 261 -13.33 10.78 2.20
CA ALA A 261 -12.78 11.71 3.19
C ALA A 261 -13.11 11.28 4.63
N MET A 262 -14.36 10.85 4.86
CA MET A 262 -14.77 10.30 6.17
C MET A 262 -13.98 9.03 6.52
N ALA A 263 -13.83 8.09 5.57
CA ALA A 263 -13.06 6.87 5.78
C ALA A 263 -11.58 7.16 6.08
N CYS A 264 -10.96 8.08 5.34
CA CYS A 264 -9.58 8.51 5.59
C CYS A 264 -9.45 9.19 6.95
N GLY A 265 -10.38 10.07 7.33
CA GLY A 265 -10.41 10.71 8.65
C GLY A 265 -10.51 9.70 9.80
N ALA A 266 -11.37 8.68 9.64
CA ALA A 266 -11.48 7.58 10.60
C ALA A 266 -10.18 6.75 10.69
N VAL A 267 -9.51 6.50 9.57
CA VAL A 267 -8.21 5.82 9.55
C VAL A 267 -7.13 6.66 10.24
N VAL A 268 -7.10 7.97 10.01
CA VAL A 268 -6.17 8.89 10.71
C VAL A 268 -6.40 8.81 12.22
N ALA A 269 -7.66 8.87 12.67
CA ALA A 269 -8.01 8.76 14.08
C ALA A 269 -7.58 7.40 14.67
N LEU A 270 -7.85 6.31 13.95
CA LEU A 270 -7.45 4.95 14.32
C LEU A 270 -5.93 4.81 14.46
N MET A 271 -5.15 5.39 13.54
CA MET A 271 -3.68 5.31 13.59
C MET A 271 -3.08 6.23 14.66
N ARG A 272 -3.77 7.32 15.02
CA ARG A 272 -3.32 8.25 16.08
C ARG A 272 -3.74 7.84 17.49
N GLY A 273 -4.80 7.02 17.64
CA GLY A 273 -5.29 6.58 18.94
C GLY A 273 -4.21 5.92 19.79
N GLU A 274 -4.17 6.20 21.09
CA GLU A 274 -3.26 5.66 22.12
C GLU A 274 -1.76 5.99 21.94
N ARG A 275 -1.40 7.24 22.27
CA ARG A 275 -0.20 7.50 23.08
C ARG A 275 -0.49 7.02 24.51
N ASP A 276 -0.52 5.73 24.75
CA ASP A 276 -0.46 5.26 26.13
C ASP A 276 1.00 5.31 26.58
N ASP A 277 1.22 6.27 27.47
CA ASP A 277 2.31 6.38 28.43
C ASP A 277 2.54 5.03 29.11
N THR A 278 3.45 4.24 28.56
CA THR A 278 4.21 3.29 29.37
C THR A 278 5.68 3.52 29.05
N ARG A 279 6.25 4.44 29.83
CA ARG A 279 7.66 4.41 30.23
C ARG A 279 8.04 3.01 30.71
#